data_AF-A0A4P9YBP3-F1
#
_entry.id   AF-A0A4P9YBP3-F1
#
_cell.length_a   1.000
_cell.length_b   1.000
_cell.length_c   1.000
_cell.angle_alpha   90.00
_cell.angle_beta   90.00
_cell.angle_gamma   90.00
#
_symmetry.space_group_name_H-M   'P 1'
#
loop_
_entity.id
_entity.type
_entity.pdbx_description
1 polymer ?
#
loop_
_entity_poly.entity_id
_entity_poly.type
_entity_poly.pdbx_seq_one_letter_code
_entity_poly.pdbx_strand_id
1 'polypeptide(L)'
;MFLCCLRFDEARSLRFEWASMPINYFELRLPFRKTNHDGKGKDDTIFKTEIQVFPLEATQVTEICPFMHLWIGFGACERLSGPMITIIDDKDVLESNAIITRAYFLKQFRQHLLSINLDPSVYGTQSFRRGGVQYLAKLGLNIHQSLMWAGWSSKFNEQVVNRYWKLENNSLTLKQNIMQQIAQQNNK
;
A
#
# COMPACT_ATOMS: atom_id res chain seq x y z
N MET A 1 4.86 -0.80 0.85
CA MET A 1 3.56 -1.00 1.56
C MET A 1 2.61 0.17 1.40
N PHE A 2 3.01 1.39 1.77
CA PHE A 2 2.16 2.58 1.81
C PHE A 2 1.54 2.97 0.45
N LEU A 3 2.36 3.29 -0.55
CA LEU A 3 1.89 3.73 -1.88
C LEU A 3 0.98 2.72 -2.56
N CYS A 4 1.39 1.44 -2.56
CA CYS A 4 0.63 0.35 -3.18
C CYS A 4 -0.51 -0.17 -2.30
N CYS A 5 -0.72 0.39 -1.10
CA CYS A 5 -1.75 -0.02 -0.15
C CYS A 5 -1.78 -1.54 0.12
N LEU A 6 -0.60 -2.15 0.27
CA LEU A 6 -0.46 -3.59 0.47
C LEU A 6 -0.72 -3.99 1.93
N ARG A 7 -1.31 -5.17 2.12
CA ARG A 7 -1.30 -5.85 3.43
C ARG A 7 0.12 -6.28 3.76
N PHE A 8 0.39 -6.47 5.06
CA PHE A 8 1.68 -7.00 5.50
C PHE A 8 2.04 -8.32 4.83
N ASP A 9 1.08 -9.26 4.75
CA ASP A 9 1.30 -10.58 4.15
C ASP A 9 1.58 -10.51 2.64
N GLU A 10 1.03 -9.49 1.96
CA GLU A 10 1.32 -9.23 0.55
C GLU A 10 2.72 -8.63 0.39
N ALA A 11 3.07 -7.66 1.25
CA ALA A 11 4.33 -6.93 1.16
C ALA A 11 5.55 -7.79 1.49
N ARG A 12 5.47 -8.61 2.54
CA ARG A 12 6.56 -9.53 2.93
C ARG A 12 6.86 -10.60 1.88
N SER A 13 5.92 -10.84 0.98
CA SER A 13 6.00 -11.87 -0.07
C SER A 13 6.45 -11.29 -1.41
N LEU A 14 6.70 -9.98 -1.49
CA LEU A 14 7.15 -9.31 -2.70
C LEU A 14 8.50 -9.85 -3.17
N ARG A 15 8.63 -9.96 -4.49
CA ARG A 15 9.86 -10.43 -5.13
C ARG A 15 10.30 -9.48 -6.23
N PHE A 16 11.61 -9.42 -6.46
CA PHE A 16 12.21 -8.57 -7.48
C PHE A 16 11.72 -8.89 -8.89
N GLU A 17 11.45 -10.17 -9.20
CA GLU A 17 10.98 -10.59 -10.53
C GLU A 17 9.56 -10.09 -10.86
N TRP A 18 8.86 -9.54 -9.88
CA TRP A 18 7.51 -8.99 -10.05
C TRP A 18 7.51 -7.49 -10.27
N ALA A 19 8.67 -6.85 -10.16
CA ALA A 19 8.79 -5.43 -10.44
C ALA A 19 9.51 -5.19 -11.76
N SER A 20 9.02 -4.19 -12.48
CA SER A 20 9.67 -3.62 -13.65
C SER A 20 9.72 -2.11 -13.48
N MET A 21 10.69 -1.50 -14.15
CA MET A 21 10.87 -0.06 -14.14
C MET A 21 10.98 0.47 -15.56
N PRO A 22 9.86 0.57 -16.29
CA PRO A 22 9.84 1.20 -17.62
C PRO A 22 10.14 2.70 -17.52
N ILE A 23 10.36 3.32 -18.68
CA ILE A 23 10.68 4.75 -18.78
C ILE A 23 9.49 5.54 -18.18
N ASN A 24 9.68 6.10 -16.99
CA ASN A 24 8.74 6.96 -16.24
C ASN A 24 7.70 6.28 -15.33
N TYR A 25 7.79 4.99 -15.00
CA TYR A 25 6.94 4.45 -13.93
C TYR A 25 7.53 3.20 -13.29
N PHE A 26 6.99 2.83 -12.13
CA PHE A 26 7.35 1.60 -11.43
C PHE A 26 6.14 0.69 -11.49
N GLU A 27 6.34 -0.48 -12.04
CA GLU A 27 5.30 -1.47 -12.23
C GLU A 27 5.52 -2.59 -11.23
N LEU A 28 4.47 -2.95 -10.49
CA LEU A 28 4.49 -4.10 -9.59
C LEU A 28 3.36 -5.07 -9.93
N ARG A 29 3.73 -6.27 -10.34
CA ARG A 29 2.81 -7.36 -10.71
C ARG A 29 2.57 -8.29 -9.53
N LEU A 30 1.38 -8.22 -8.93
CA LEU A 30 1.07 -9.08 -7.78
C LEU A 30 0.33 -10.35 -8.24
N PRO A 31 0.87 -11.56 -7.97
CA PRO A 31 0.20 -12.81 -8.35
C PRO A 31 -0.82 -13.30 -7.31
N PHE A 32 -1.08 -12.57 -6.22
CA PHE A 32 -1.90 -13.10 -5.11
C PHE A 32 -2.81 -12.07 -4.44
N ARG A 33 -3.20 -11.00 -5.13
CA ARG A 33 -3.91 -9.89 -4.48
C ARG A 33 -5.28 -10.34 -3.94
N LYS A 34 -5.44 -10.32 -2.61
CA LYS A 34 -6.72 -10.70 -1.96
C LYS A 34 -7.71 -9.54 -2.01
N THR A 35 -8.81 -9.70 -2.72
CA THR A 35 -9.86 -8.67 -2.85
C THR A 35 -10.98 -8.77 -1.81
N ASN A 36 -11.13 -9.90 -1.10
CA ASN A 36 -12.22 -10.11 -0.12
C ASN A 36 -11.72 -10.40 1.30
N HIS A 37 -12.39 -9.80 2.31
CA HIS A 37 -12.15 -10.01 3.75
C HIS A 37 -12.93 -11.20 4.34
N ASP A 38 -13.78 -11.88 3.55
CA ASP A 38 -14.80 -12.79 4.09
C ASP A 38 -14.34 -14.23 4.30
N GLY A 39 -13.05 -14.54 4.14
CA GLY A 39 -12.47 -15.86 4.43
C GLY A 39 -13.01 -17.03 3.58
N LYS A 40 -14.10 -16.85 2.85
CA LYS A 40 -14.63 -17.78 1.86
C LYS A 40 -14.01 -17.46 0.50
N GLY A 41 -12.74 -17.85 0.36
CA GLY A 41 -12.11 -17.92 -0.94
C GLY A 41 -12.83 -18.97 -1.78
N LYS A 42 -13.86 -18.56 -2.51
CA LYS A 42 -14.18 -19.23 -3.76
C LYS A 42 -13.26 -18.64 -4.80
N ASP A 43 -12.47 -19.55 -5.34
CA ASP A 43 -11.59 -19.47 -6.48
C ASP A 43 -10.25 -18.75 -6.26
N ASP A 44 -9.21 -19.55 -6.47
CA ASP A 44 -7.84 -19.23 -6.85
C ASP A 44 -7.76 -18.33 -8.09
N THR A 45 -8.55 -17.26 -8.14
CA THR A 45 -8.41 -16.25 -9.16
C THR A 45 -7.22 -15.40 -8.73
N ILE A 46 -6.03 -15.85 -9.16
CA ILE A 46 -4.82 -15.04 -9.21
C ILE A 46 -5.14 -13.83 -10.08
N PHE A 47 -5.67 -12.77 -9.47
CA PHE A 47 -5.73 -11.48 -10.12
C PHE A 47 -4.31 -10.99 -10.25
N LYS A 48 -3.73 -11.16 -11.44
CA LYS A 48 -2.56 -10.40 -11.87
C LYS A 48 -2.98 -8.93 -11.84
N THR A 49 -2.73 -8.28 -10.71
CA THR A 49 -2.95 -6.84 -10.59
C THR A 49 -1.62 -6.18 -10.86
N GLU A 50 -1.58 -5.42 -11.94
CA GLU A 50 -0.50 -4.50 -12.22
C GLU A 50 -0.76 -3.21 -11.44
N ILE A 51 0.14 -2.87 -10.52
CA ILE A 51 0.12 -1.58 -9.85
C ILE A 51 1.18 -0.72 -10.54
N GLN A 52 0.71 0.23 -11.35
CA GLN A 52 1.57 1.21 -11.99
C GLN A 52 1.70 2.42 -11.07
N VAL A 53 2.80 2.52 -10.34
CA VAL A 53 3.12 3.72 -9.56
C VAL A 53 3.69 4.75 -10.52
N PHE A 54 2.82 5.66 -10.99
CA PHE A 54 3.21 6.82 -11.77
C PHE A 54 4.01 7.81 -10.90
N PRO A 55 4.98 8.54 -11.46
CA PRO A 55 5.35 9.82 -10.91
C PRO A 55 4.07 10.65 -10.97
N LEU A 56 3.53 10.97 -9.80
CA LEU A 56 2.73 12.19 -9.72
C LEU A 56 3.57 13.28 -10.37
N GLU A 57 2.97 14.05 -11.28
CA GLU A 57 3.64 15.20 -11.86
C GLU A 57 4.41 15.93 -10.76
N ALA A 58 5.74 15.95 -10.91
CA ALA A 58 6.70 16.23 -9.86
C ALA A 58 6.69 17.69 -9.38
N THR A 59 5.59 18.41 -9.58
CA THR A 59 5.48 19.85 -9.36
C THR A 59 4.98 20.23 -7.97
N GLN A 60 4.50 19.27 -7.14
CA GLN A 60 3.92 19.61 -5.83
C GLN A 60 4.40 18.80 -4.62
N VAL A 61 5.31 17.83 -4.79
CA VAL A 61 5.81 17.02 -3.66
C VAL A 61 7.32 17.20 -3.56
N THR A 62 7.73 18.21 -2.79
CA THR A 62 9.15 18.56 -2.50
C THR A 62 9.82 17.61 -1.50
N GLU A 63 9.04 16.80 -0.79
CA GLU A 63 9.55 15.73 0.07
C GLU A 63 9.84 14.50 -0.79
N ILE A 64 11.09 14.03 -0.72
CA ILE A 64 11.71 13.02 -1.60
C ILE A 64 10.68 12.07 -2.20
N CYS A 65 10.41 12.25 -3.51
CA CYS A 65 9.40 11.49 -4.21
C CYS A 65 9.59 10.00 -3.89
N PRO A 66 8.60 9.31 -3.29
CA PRO A 66 8.73 7.90 -2.95
C PRO A 66 9.11 7.01 -4.15
N PHE A 67 8.83 7.49 -5.37
CA PHE A 67 9.32 6.92 -6.63
C PHE A 67 10.84 7.04 -6.80
N MET A 68 11.47 8.18 -6.47
CA MET A 68 12.93 8.34 -6.52
C MET A 68 13.64 7.37 -5.58
N HIS A 69 13.09 7.13 -4.37
CA HIS A 69 13.64 6.12 -3.47
C HIS A 69 13.53 4.71 -4.04
N LEU A 70 12.39 4.37 -4.65
CA LEU A 70 12.21 3.09 -5.34
C LEU A 70 13.14 2.97 -6.56
N TRP A 71 13.30 4.04 -7.33
CA TRP A 71 14.12 4.10 -8.54
C TRP A 71 15.61 3.96 -8.23
N ILE A 72 16.12 4.71 -7.24
CA ILE A 72 17.50 4.61 -6.76
C ILE A 72 17.75 3.23 -6.16
N GLY A 73 16.86 2.75 -5.30
CA GLY A 73 17.01 1.45 -4.64
C GLY A 73 16.97 0.27 -5.62
N PHE A 74 16.06 0.32 -6.61
CA PHE A 74 15.95 -0.72 -7.63
C PHE A 74 17.09 -0.65 -8.65
N GLY A 75 17.48 0.56 -9.08
CA GLY A 75 18.59 0.78 -10.00
C GLY A 75 19.97 0.44 -9.40
N ALA A 76 20.13 0.54 -8.08
CA ALA A 76 21.35 0.16 -7.38
C ALA A 76 21.40 -1.34 -7.01
N CYS A 77 20.31 -2.10 -7.19
CA CYS A 77 20.31 -3.53 -6.89
C CYS A 77 20.96 -4.33 -8.02
N GLU A 78 22.13 -4.89 -7.76
CA GLU A 78 22.78 -5.87 -8.67
C GLU A 78 21.97 -7.18 -8.79
N ARG A 79 21.12 -7.46 -7.78
CA ARG A 79 20.30 -8.67 -7.72
C ARG A 79 18.83 -8.35 -8.02
N LEU A 80 18.40 -8.67 -9.24
CA LEU A 80 17.00 -8.56 -9.69
C LEU A 80 16.21 -9.88 -9.50
N SER A 81 16.54 -10.68 -8.47
CA SER A 81 15.85 -11.94 -8.17
C SER A 81 15.82 -12.27 -6.68
N GLY A 82 14.68 -12.76 -6.21
CA GLY A 82 14.44 -13.14 -4.82
C GLY A 82 13.54 -12.17 -4.05
N PRO A 83 13.45 -12.32 -2.71
CA PRO A 83 12.61 -11.48 -1.86
C PRO A 83 13.06 -10.01 -1.89
N MET A 84 12.11 -9.09 -2.02
CA MET A 84 12.40 -7.65 -1.94
C MET A 84 12.65 -7.15 -0.52
N ILE A 85 12.10 -7.85 0.47
CA ILE A 85 12.23 -7.50 1.87
C ILE A 85 12.92 -8.67 2.57
N THR A 86 14.10 -8.42 3.11
CA THR A 86 14.95 -9.39 3.79
C THR A 86 15.40 -8.85 5.13
N ILE A 87 15.83 -9.75 6.01
CA ILE A 87 16.49 -9.39 7.27
C ILE A 87 17.98 -9.19 6.98
N ILE A 88 18.53 -8.13 7.56
CA ILE A 88 19.96 -7.86 7.65
C ILE A 88 20.30 -8.06 9.12
N ASP A 89 21.29 -8.91 9.40
CA ASP A 89 21.75 -9.15 10.76
C ASP A 89 22.69 -8.04 11.26
N ASP A 90 23.14 -8.12 12.50
CA ASP A 90 24.04 -7.14 13.11
C ASP A 90 25.45 -7.11 12.46
N LYS A 91 25.73 -8.01 11.51
CA LYS A 91 26.99 -8.09 10.74
C LYS A 91 26.81 -7.62 9.30
N ASP A 92 25.70 -6.97 8.99
CA ASP A 92 25.33 -6.53 7.65
C ASP A 92 25.20 -7.68 6.63
N VAL A 93 24.90 -8.91 7.10
CA VAL A 93 24.72 -10.08 6.26
C VAL A 93 23.23 -10.30 5.97
N LEU A 94 22.91 -10.59 4.70
CA LEU A 94 21.56 -10.92 4.27
C LEU A 94 21.16 -12.33 4.74
N GLU A 95 20.10 -12.44 5.53
CA GLU A 95 19.51 -13.73 5.88
C GLU A 95 18.63 -14.25 4.72
N SER A 96 19.26 -14.98 3.81
CA SER A 96 18.69 -15.42 2.52
C SER A 96 17.37 -16.21 2.58
N ASN A 97 17.03 -16.80 3.74
CA ASN A 97 15.82 -17.61 3.94
C ASN A 97 14.91 -17.08 5.06
N ALA A 98 15.23 -15.92 5.65
CA ALA A 98 14.47 -15.42 6.79
C ALA A 98 13.12 -14.84 6.36
N ILE A 99 12.08 -15.51 6.83
CA ILE A 99 10.70 -15.10 6.62
C ILE A 99 10.38 -13.97 7.62
N ILE A 100 10.24 -12.74 7.14
CA ILE A 100 9.94 -11.59 8.01
C ILE A 100 8.60 -11.80 8.71
N THR A 101 8.63 -11.94 10.03
CA THR A 101 7.43 -12.10 10.84
C THR A 101 6.76 -10.76 11.09
N ARG A 102 5.44 -10.79 11.35
CA ARG A 102 4.68 -9.58 11.69
C ARG A 102 5.21 -8.91 12.96
N ALA A 103 5.60 -9.72 13.96
CA ALA A 103 6.14 -9.24 15.21
C ALA A 103 7.48 -8.52 15.02
N TYR A 104 8.38 -9.11 14.22
CA TYR A 104 9.65 -8.49 13.87
C TYR A 104 9.45 -7.15 13.16
N PHE A 105 8.62 -7.13 12.11
CA PHE A 105 8.30 -5.90 11.39
C PHE A 105 7.72 -4.82 12.31
N LEU A 106 6.74 -5.16 13.16
CA LEU A 106 6.15 -4.20 14.08
C LEU A 106 7.16 -3.69 15.13
N LYS A 107 8.08 -4.53 15.60
CA LYS A 107 9.15 -4.10 16.50
C LYS A 107 9.99 -3.00 15.84
N GLN A 108 10.50 -3.27 14.63
CA GLN A 108 11.32 -2.32 13.88
C GLN A 108 10.55 -1.04 13.53
N PHE A 109 9.30 -1.18 13.10
CA PHE A 109 8.45 -0.04 12.75
C PHE A 109 8.20 0.87 13.96
N ARG A 110 7.94 0.30 15.15
CA ARG A 110 7.75 1.08 16.37
C ARG A 110 9.02 1.83 16.77
N GLN A 111 10.19 1.22 16.60
CA GLN A 111 11.47 1.89 16.85
C GLN A 111 11.66 3.09 15.91
N HIS A 112 11.31 2.95 14.63
CA HIS A 112 11.36 4.06 13.68
C HIS A 112 10.35 5.18 14.03
N LEU A 113 9.14 4.84 14.49
CA LEU A 113 8.18 5.86 14.94
C LEU A 113 8.71 6.63 16.16
N LEU A 114 9.31 5.94 17.12
CA LEU A 114 9.93 6.57 18.29
C LEU A 114 11.09 7.49 17.91
N SER A 115 11.91 7.11 16.92
CA SER A 115 13.04 7.95 16.48
C SER A 115 12.61 9.27 15.83
N ILE A 116 11.36 9.35 15.36
CA ILE A 116 10.75 10.58 14.83
C ILE A 116 9.73 11.21 15.80
N ASN A 117 9.79 10.85 17.09
CA ASN A 117 8.91 11.36 18.15
C ASN A 117 7.40 11.15 17.92
N LEU A 118 7.03 10.04 17.27
CA LEU A 118 5.63 9.63 17.13
C LEU A 118 5.28 8.49 18.09
N ASP A 119 4.07 8.55 18.67
CA ASP A 119 3.56 7.48 19.53
C ASP A 119 3.28 6.21 18.71
N PRO A 120 4.01 5.09 18.94
CA PRO A 120 3.79 3.84 18.21
C PRO A 120 2.46 3.15 18.52
N SER A 121 1.80 3.47 19.65
CA SER A 121 0.61 2.75 20.13
C SER A 121 -0.58 2.84 19.17
N VAL A 122 -0.67 3.93 18.42
CA VAL A 122 -1.76 4.20 17.47
C VAL A 122 -1.51 3.59 16.08
N TYR A 123 -0.34 2.98 15.86
CA TYR A 123 0.06 2.43 14.57
C TYR A 123 0.16 0.90 14.59
N GLY A 124 -0.23 0.30 13.47
CA GLY A 124 -0.06 -1.13 13.22
C GLY A 124 0.06 -1.42 11.73
N THR A 125 0.06 -2.70 11.36
CA THR A 125 0.22 -3.10 9.95
C THR A 125 -0.86 -2.55 9.02
N GLN A 126 -2.05 -2.24 9.54
CA GLN A 126 -3.15 -1.66 8.76
C GLN A 126 -3.00 -0.15 8.55
N SER A 127 -2.15 0.53 9.33
CA SER A 127 -1.92 1.96 9.22
C SER A 127 -1.33 2.33 7.87
N PHE A 128 -0.52 1.47 7.25
CA PHE A 128 0.01 1.68 5.90
C PHE A 128 -1.10 1.71 4.84
N ARG A 129 -2.07 0.80 4.92
CA ARG A 129 -3.20 0.77 3.97
C ARG A 129 -4.10 1.98 4.17
N ARG A 130 -4.38 2.34 5.43
CA ARG A 130 -5.22 3.50 5.76
C ARG A 130 -4.57 4.81 5.36
N GLY A 131 -3.33 5.03 5.77
CA GLY A 131 -2.56 6.20 5.41
C GLY A 131 -2.34 6.29 3.90
N GLY A 132 -2.09 5.18 3.20
CA GLY A 132 -1.95 5.15 1.75
C GLY A 132 -3.21 5.61 1.02
N VAL A 133 -4.39 5.10 1.41
CA VAL A 133 -5.67 5.56 0.86
C VAL A 133 -5.91 7.05 1.12
N GLN A 134 -5.64 7.52 2.35
CA GLN A 134 -5.76 8.94 2.70
C GLN A 134 -4.77 9.82 1.94
N TYR A 135 -3.57 9.31 1.66
CA TYR A 135 -2.57 10.01 0.88
C TYR A 135 -3.00 10.14 -0.57
N LEU A 136 -3.46 9.05 -1.20
CA LEU A 136 -4.01 9.08 -2.56
C LEU A 136 -5.20 10.04 -2.70
N ALA A 137 -6.03 10.14 -1.66
CA ALA A 137 -7.10 11.13 -1.57
C ALA A 137 -6.58 12.57 -1.64
N LYS A 138 -5.55 12.88 -0.85
CA LYS A 138 -4.90 14.21 -0.85
C LYS A 138 -4.29 14.53 -2.20
N LEU A 139 -3.88 13.51 -2.95
CA LEU A 139 -3.40 13.62 -4.32
C LEU A 139 -4.49 13.76 -5.38
N GLY A 140 -5.77 13.83 -4.98
CA GLY A 140 -6.89 14.08 -5.88
C GLY A 140 -7.59 12.82 -6.41
N LEU A 141 -7.17 11.61 -6.02
CA LEU A 141 -7.92 10.41 -6.36
C LEU A 141 -9.23 10.39 -5.56
N ASN A 142 -10.34 10.08 -6.23
CA ASN A 142 -11.59 9.89 -5.52
C ASN A 142 -11.55 8.60 -4.66
N ILE A 143 -12.49 8.49 -3.71
CA ILE A 143 -12.60 7.35 -2.80
C ILE A 143 -12.63 6.00 -3.55
N HIS A 144 -13.37 5.91 -4.64
CA HIS A 144 -13.53 4.67 -5.39
C HIS A 144 -12.20 4.28 -6.05
N GLN A 145 -11.54 5.22 -6.72
CA GLN A 145 -10.21 5.03 -7.30
C GLN A 145 -9.19 4.61 -6.24
N SER A 146 -9.20 5.27 -5.07
CA SER A 146 -8.28 4.97 -3.97
C SER A 146 -8.54 3.58 -3.35
N LEU A 147 -9.80 3.18 -3.21
CA LEU A 147 -10.17 1.86 -2.69
C LEU A 147 -9.88 0.74 -3.70
N MET A 148 -10.19 0.95 -4.98
CA MET A 148 -9.81 0.04 -6.07
C MET A 148 -8.28 -0.11 -6.13
N TRP A 149 -7.55 1.00 -6.03
CA TRP A 149 -6.10 1.00 -5.94
C TRP A 149 -5.58 0.19 -4.76
N ALA A 150 -6.26 0.26 -3.61
CA ALA A 150 -5.98 -0.54 -2.42
C ALA A 150 -6.45 -2.00 -2.51
N GLY A 151 -7.00 -2.43 -3.65
CA GLY A 151 -7.42 -3.80 -3.91
C GLY A 151 -8.70 -4.18 -3.19
N TRP A 152 -9.59 -3.21 -2.96
CA TRP A 152 -10.97 -3.49 -2.57
C TRP A 152 -11.81 -3.84 -3.79
N SER A 153 -12.87 -4.63 -3.59
CA SER A 153 -13.87 -4.85 -4.62
C SER A 153 -14.63 -3.55 -4.93
N SER A 154 -15.27 -3.48 -6.11
CA SER A 154 -16.13 -2.36 -6.49
C SER A 154 -17.38 -2.22 -5.61
N LYS A 155 -17.74 -3.28 -4.87
CA LYS A 155 -18.85 -3.31 -3.91
C LYS A 155 -18.32 -3.12 -2.50
N PHE A 156 -18.10 -1.88 -2.09
CA PHE A 156 -17.71 -1.54 -0.71
C PHE A 156 -18.91 -1.01 0.08
N ASN A 157 -18.94 -1.34 1.37
CA ASN A 157 -19.96 -0.85 2.29
C ASN A 157 -19.49 0.41 3.03
N GLU A 158 -20.44 1.11 3.64
CA GLU A 158 -20.17 2.34 4.41
C GLU A 158 -19.14 2.14 5.53
N GLN A 159 -19.08 0.94 6.12
CA GLN A 159 -18.12 0.63 7.20
C GLN A 159 -16.68 0.64 6.70
N VAL A 160 -16.41 0.14 5.49
CA VAL A 160 -15.08 0.19 4.86
C VAL A 160 -14.69 1.65 4.58
N VAL A 161 -15.59 2.43 4.01
CA VAL A 161 -15.34 3.87 3.77
C VAL A 161 -15.05 4.59 5.07
N ASN A 162 -15.88 4.43 6.10
CA ASN A 162 -15.67 5.06 7.41
C ASN A 162 -14.38 4.62 8.11
N ARG A 163 -13.88 3.40 7.84
CA ARG A 163 -12.63 2.88 8.39
C ARG A 163 -11.40 3.51 7.74
N TYR A 164 -11.42 3.69 6.41
CA TYR A 164 -10.27 4.16 5.64
C TYR A 164 -10.29 5.66 5.35
N TRP A 165 -11.47 6.29 5.40
CA TRP A 165 -11.73 7.66 5.00
C TRP A 165 -12.15 8.55 6.17
N LYS A 166 -11.26 8.68 7.15
CA LYS A 166 -11.35 9.76 8.14
C LYS A 166 -10.40 10.87 7.71
N LEU A 167 -10.92 11.88 7.04
CA LEU A 167 -10.17 13.12 6.81
C LEU A 167 -10.15 13.90 8.13
N GLU A 168 -9.01 14.50 8.46
CA GLU A 168 -8.97 15.52 9.52
C GLU A 168 -9.82 16.71 9.05
N ASN A 169 -10.84 17.02 9.86
CA ASN A 169 -11.74 18.17 9.77
C ASN A 169 -12.60 18.34 8.49
N ASN A 170 -13.90 18.13 8.68
CA ASN A 170 -15.02 18.84 8.03
C ASN A 170 -15.07 18.92 6.50
N SER A 171 -15.57 17.86 5.89
CA SER A 171 -16.60 18.06 4.87
C SER A 171 -17.64 16.94 4.96
N LEU A 172 -18.62 17.14 5.86
CA LEU A 172 -19.88 16.38 5.86
C LEU A 172 -20.47 16.27 4.44
N THR A 173 -20.31 17.32 3.64
CA THR A 173 -20.65 17.40 2.21
C THR A 173 -19.88 16.40 1.33
N LEU A 174 -18.56 16.24 1.50
CA LEU A 174 -17.79 15.25 0.74
C LEU A 174 -18.20 13.83 1.13
N LYS A 175 -18.44 13.60 2.43
CA LYS A 175 -18.93 12.32 2.94
C LYS A 175 -20.33 11.99 2.38
N GLN A 176 -21.24 12.95 2.35
CA GLN A 176 -22.59 12.80 1.80
C GLN A 176 -22.57 12.53 0.28
N ASN A 177 -21.74 13.26 -0.48
CA ASN A 177 -21.59 13.06 -1.92
C ASN A 177 -21.02 11.67 -2.25
N ILE A 178 -20.03 11.21 -1.46
CA ILE A 178 -19.47 9.86 -1.59
C ILE A 178 -20.54 8.79 -1.30
N MET A 179 -21.31 8.97 -0.23
CA MET A 179 -22.37 8.02 0.14
C MET A 179 -23.48 7.96 -0.92
N GLN A 180 -23.83 9.09 -1.54
CA GLN A 180 -24.77 9.13 -2.66
C GLN A 180 -24.23 8.43 -3.92
N GLN A 181 -22.95 8.63 -4.26
CA GLN A 181 -22.31 7.92 -5.37
C GLN A 181 -22.30 6.39 -5.17
N ILE A 182 -22.06 5.94 -3.94
CA ILE A 182 -22.10 4.51 -3.58
C ILE A 182 -23.51 3.94 -3.71
N ALA A 183 -24.52 4.67 -3.21
CA ALA A 183 -25.93 4.24 -3.30
C ALA A 183 -26.42 4.13 -4.76
N GLN A 184 -25.98 5.03 -5.64
CA GLN A 184 -26.34 5.00 -7.06
C GLN A 184 -25.68 3.84 -7.83
N GLN A 185 -24.47 3.42 -7.41
CA GLN A 185 -23.74 2.34 -8.08
C GLN A 185 -24.17 0.93 -7.63
N ASN A 186 -24.59 0.77 -6.37
CA ASN A 186 -25.09 -0.52 -5.87
C ASN A 186 -26.49 -0.89 -6.39
N ASN A 187 -27.22 0.07 -6.96
CA ASN A 187 -28.54 -0.10 -7.56
C ASN A 187 -28.50 -0.32 -9.09
N LYS A 188 -27.30 -0.45 -9.69
CA LYS A 188 -27.09 -0.87 -11.08
C LYS A 188 -26.48 -2.27 -11.11
#